data_AF-A0A5Q5CJM4-F1
#
_entry.id   AF-A0A5Q5CJM4-F1
#
_cell.length_a   1.000
_cell.length_b   1.000
_cell.length_c   1.000
_cell.angle_alpha   90.00
_cell.angle_beta   90.00
_cell.angle_gamma   90.00
#
_symmetry.space_group_name_H-M   'P 1'
#
loop_
_entity.id
_entity.type
_entity.pdbx_description
1 polymer ?
#
loop_
_entity_poly.entity_id
_entity_poly.type
_entity_poly.pdbx_seq_one_letter_code
_entity_poly.pdbx_strand_id
1 'polypeptide(L)'
;MTAIQAGVMARNRTPAALAAQRPQPPRTYTPSEHRERRRTGLPAAHYDGTWSLAREIADVVGPLAQRIAADDRPTRFMRTAASVPWLAEGVHEAVGVIVGWVAETDARRRTAHLADEPGKRKYAMTTLVDLAPRPALPDIADKDMASGSWAAAVVAMAMAVDAAFSDLLAHSHPPNAAALRGQPSRSDQLARLLTRTIDHAALALERRLDRDDHGDHHPTASTDADRARAELESLGVTP
;
A
#
# COMPACT_ATOMS: atom_id res chain seq x y z
N MET A 1 28.60 -54.17 42.86
CA MET A 1 29.23 -52.85 42.67
C MET A 1 29.04 -52.47 41.21
N THR A 2 27.97 -51.74 40.89
CA THR A 2 27.62 -51.35 39.53
C THR A 2 27.98 -49.88 39.36
N ALA A 3 28.92 -49.60 38.48
CA ALA A 3 29.40 -48.24 38.22
C ALA A 3 28.30 -47.43 37.52
N ILE A 4 27.87 -46.34 38.17
CA ILE A 4 27.05 -45.31 37.54
C ILE A 4 27.97 -44.52 36.61
N GLN A 5 27.85 -44.76 35.31
CA GLN A 5 28.52 -43.96 34.29
C GLN A 5 27.86 -42.58 34.27
N ALA A 6 28.62 -41.55 34.65
CA ALA A 6 28.16 -40.17 34.62
C ALA A 6 27.86 -39.75 33.18
N GLY A 7 26.60 -39.44 32.91
CA GLY A 7 26.15 -38.89 31.63
C GLY A 7 26.85 -37.57 31.34
N VAL A 8 27.54 -37.50 30.19
CA VAL A 8 28.05 -36.23 29.65
C VAL A 8 26.86 -35.48 29.06
N MET A 9 26.21 -34.64 29.88
CA MET A 9 25.34 -33.59 29.35
C MET A 9 26.22 -32.46 28.80
N ALA A 10 26.51 -32.48 27.50
CA ALA A 10 27.04 -31.33 26.79
C ALA A 10 25.93 -30.24 26.73
N ARG A 11 25.89 -29.44 27.79
CA ARG A 11 24.86 -28.45 28.10
C ARG A 11 25.09 -27.18 27.28
N ASN A 12 24.47 -27.08 26.10
CA ASN A 12 24.03 -25.83 25.42
C ASN A 12 24.84 -24.53 25.68
N ARG A 13 26.17 -24.59 25.67
CA ARG A 13 27.07 -23.45 25.94
C ARG A 13 28.08 -23.23 24.81
N THR A 14 27.77 -23.69 23.61
CA THR A 14 28.58 -23.32 22.45
C THR A 14 28.43 -21.81 22.21
N PRO A 15 29.48 -21.11 21.75
CA PRO A 15 29.38 -19.71 21.36
C PRO A 15 28.23 -19.44 20.38
N ALA A 16 27.94 -20.40 19.49
CA ALA A 16 26.81 -20.36 18.58
C ALA A 16 25.44 -20.44 19.28
N ALA A 17 25.27 -21.31 20.28
CA ALA A 17 24.01 -21.41 21.05
C ALA A 17 23.78 -20.16 21.92
N LEU A 18 24.85 -19.58 22.47
CA LEU A 18 24.78 -18.31 23.22
C LEU A 18 24.53 -17.12 22.29
N ALA A 19 25.04 -17.13 21.07
CA ALA A 19 24.74 -16.13 20.06
C ALA A 19 23.29 -16.22 19.55
N ALA A 20 22.75 -17.43 19.38
CA ALA A 20 21.34 -17.65 19.01
C ALA A 20 20.35 -17.22 20.10
N GLN A 21 20.80 -17.15 21.37
CA GLN A 21 20.01 -16.64 22.49
C GLN A 21 20.01 -15.10 22.58
N ARG A 22 20.88 -14.41 21.82
CA ARG A 22 20.82 -12.95 21.75
C ARG A 22 19.61 -12.57 20.90
N PRO A 23 18.68 -11.75 21.41
CA PRO A 23 17.61 -11.23 20.57
C PRO A 23 18.26 -10.45 19.42
N GLN A 24 18.07 -10.94 18.20
CA GLN A 24 18.51 -10.21 17.02
C GLN A 24 17.76 -8.89 16.97
N PRO A 25 18.44 -7.78 16.61
CA PRO A 25 17.74 -6.53 16.37
C PRO A 25 16.66 -6.78 15.31
N PRO A 26 15.45 -6.23 15.50
CA PRO A 26 14.38 -6.42 14.53
C PRO A 26 14.85 -5.89 13.17
N ARG A 27 14.63 -6.69 12.13
CA ARG A 27 15.01 -6.31 10.77
C ARG A 27 14.20 -5.09 10.33
N THR A 28 14.91 -4.04 9.94
CA THR A 28 14.34 -2.85 9.33
C THR A 28 14.16 -3.09 7.83
N TYR A 29 13.11 -2.52 7.26
CA TYR A 29 12.80 -2.65 5.84
C TYR A 29 12.64 -1.28 5.20
N THR A 30 13.02 -1.16 3.94
CA THR A 30 12.75 0.04 3.16
C THR A 30 11.27 0.12 2.77
N PRO A 31 10.74 1.30 2.39
CA PRO A 31 9.36 1.42 1.91
C PRO A 31 9.02 0.47 0.75
N SER A 32 9.94 0.29 -0.20
CA SER A 32 9.75 -0.65 -1.30
C SER A 32 9.73 -2.12 -0.85
N GLU A 33 10.57 -2.50 0.12
CA GLU A 33 10.51 -3.83 0.71
C GLU A 33 9.19 -4.06 1.49
N HIS A 34 8.72 -3.06 2.23
CA HIS A 34 7.40 -3.13 2.87
C HIS A 34 6.29 -3.36 1.86
N ARG A 35 6.30 -2.64 0.74
CA ARG A 35 5.33 -2.79 -0.35
C ARG A 35 5.39 -4.17 -0.98
N GLU A 36 6.59 -4.66 -1.30
CA GLU A 36 6.77 -5.99 -1.87
C GLU A 36 6.20 -7.07 -0.95
N ARG A 37 6.51 -6.99 0.35
CA ARG A 37 5.97 -7.92 1.35
C ARG A 37 4.45 -7.94 1.37
N ARG A 38 3.80 -6.77 1.30
CA ARG A 38 2.32 -6.70 1.22
C ARG A 38 1.80 -7.39 -0.04
N ARG A 39 2.45 -7.16 -1.19
CA ARG A 39 2.07 -7.76 -2.48
C ARG A 39 2.27 -9.28 -2.52
N THR A 40 3.29 -9.81 -1.84
CA THR A 40 3.58 -11.25 -1.80
C THR A 40 2.95 -11.97 -0.61
N GLY A 41 2.09 -11.31 0.17
CA GLY A 41 1.42 -11.91 1.33
C GLY A 41 2.35 -12.25 2.50
N LEU A 42 3.55 -11.65 2.54
CA LEU A 42 4.45 -11.79 3.68
C LEU A 42 3.93 -10.95 4.86
N PRO A 43 4.18 -11.36 6.12
CA PRO A 43 3.75 -10.60 7.29
C PRO A 43 4.25 -9.16 7.26
N ALA A 44 3.41 -8.23 7.69
CA ALA A 44 3.77 -6.83 7.81
C ALA A 44 4.97 -6.67 8.75
N ALA A 45 5.97 -5.91 8.32
CA ALA A 45 7.00 -5.43 9.23
C ALA A 45 6.49 -4.20 10.00
N HIS A 46 7.25 -3.76 11.00
CA HIS A 46 6.90 -2.57 11.78
C HIS A 46 7.05 -1.31 10.93
N TYR A 47 5.97 -0.54 10.79
CA TYR A 47 6.01 0.83 10.28
C TYR A 47 6.22 1.77 11.47
N ASP A 48 7.29 2.55 11.43
CA ASP A 48 7.67 3.50 12.48
C ASP A 48 7.47 4.95 12.02
N GLY A 49 7.96 5.90 12.82
CA GLY A 49 7.83 7.34 12.53
C GLY A 49 8.63 7.85 11.34
N THR A 50 9.47 7.02 10.73
CA THR A 50 10.20 7.38 9.50
C THR A 50 9.36 7.11 8.24
N TRP A 51 8.27 6.36 8.38
CA TRP A 51 7.38 6.04 7.27
C TRP A 51 6.45 7.22 6.95
N SER A 52 6.30 7.52 5.65
CA SER A 52 5.45 8.61 5.13
C SER A 52 4.41 8.04 4.16
N LEU A 53 3.13 8.34 4.43
CA LEU A 53 1.99 8.02 3.59
C LEU A 53 2.06 8.77 2.27
N ALA A 54 2.37 10.06 2.30
CA ALA A 54 2.46 10.89 1.10
C ALA A 54 3.56 10.36 0.16
N ARG A 55 4.72 9.96 0.73
CA ARG A 55 5.79 9.34 -0.04
C ARG A 55 5.38 7.97 -0.59
N GLU A 56 4.75 7.12 0.22
CA GLU A 56 4.30 5.80 -0.25
C GLU A 56 3.31 5.94 -1.42
N ILE A 57 2.35 6.88 -1.33
CA ILE A 57 1.41 7.16 -2.41
C ILE A 57 2.18 7.64 -3.65
N ALA A 58 3.08 8.61 -3.51
CA ALA A 58 3.87 9.15 -4.62
C ALA A 58 4.68 8.05 -5.34
N ASP A 59 5.34 7.18 -4.57
CA ASP A 59 6.13 6.07 -5.08
C ASP A 59 5.28 4.97 -5.77
N VAL A 60 3.97 4.93 -5.52
CA VAL A 60 3.02 4.03 -6.20
C VAL A 60 2.41 4.69 -7.43
N VAL A 61 1.88 5.91 -7.29
CA VAL A 61 1.12 6.57 -8.36
C VAL A 61 2.01 7.22 -9.41
N GLY A 62 3.22 7.66 -9.03
CA GLY A 62 4.15 8.37 -9.92
C GLY A 62 4.51 7.57 -11.18
N PRO A 63 5.02 6.32 -11.05
CA PRO A 63 5.33 5.48 -12.21
C PRO A 63 4.11 5.20 -13.09
N LEU A 64 2.93 5.01 -12.50
CA LEU A 64 1.68 4.78 -13.24
C LEU A 64 1.27 6.01 -14.04
N ALA A 65 1.36 7.21 -13.45
CA ALA A 65 1.06 8.46 -14.12
C ALA A 65 2.02 8.74 -15.28
N GLN A 66 3.31 8.45 -15.12
CA GLN A 66 4.29 8.57 -16.20
C GLN A 66 3.96 7.65 -17.37
N ARG A 67 3.65 6.38 -17.11
CA ARG A 67 3.26 5.42 -18.16
C ARG A 67 1.99 5.86 -18.88
N ILE A 68 0.98 6.28 -18.14
CA ILE A 68 -0.29 6.72 -18.72
C ILE A 68 -0.13 8.00 -19.54
N ALA A 69 0.67 8.96 -19.09
CA ALA A 69 0.91 10.20 -19.82
C ALA A 69 1.70 9.96 -21.14
N ALA A 70 2.51 8.91 -21.18
CA ALA A 70 3.27 8.50 -22.37
C ALA A 70 2.43 7.66 -23.36
N ASP A 71 1.22 7.27 -23.00
CA ASP A 71 0.30 6.49 -23.83
C ASP A 71 -0.26 7.34 -24.98
N ASP A 72 -0.52 6.74 -26.14
CA ASP A 72 -1.15 7.42 -27.28
C ASP A 72 -2.58 7.90 -26.97
N ARG A 73 -3.27 7.26 -26.03
CA ARG A 73 -4.63 7.57 -25.62
C ARG A 73 -4.79 7.55 -24.09
N PRO A 74 -4.20 8.51 -23.35
CA PRO A 74 -4.20 8.51 -21.87
C PRO A 74 -5.59 8.48 -21.24
N THR A 75 -6.59 9.09 -21.90
CA THR A 75 -7.97 9.17 -21.42
C THR A 75 -8.67 7.82 -21.37
N ARG A 76 -8.13 6.76 -22.03
CA ARG A 76 -8.68 5.40 -21.93
C ARG A 76 -8.65 4.87 -20.49
N PHE A 77 -7.76 5.37 -19.64
CA PHE A 77 -7.66 4.98 -18.23
C PHE A 77 -8.63 5.74 -17.31
N MET A 78 -9.53 6.59 -17.85
CA MET A 78 -10.60 7.25 -17.08
C MET A 78 -11.79 6.36 -16.77
N ARG A 79 -12.17 5.48 -17.69
CA ARG A 79 -13.46 4.81 -17.64
C ARG A 79 -13.24 3.31 -17.73
N THR A 80 -13.33 2.61 -16.59
CA THR A 80 -13.48 1.13 -16.41
C THR A 80 -13.20 0.76 -14.94
N ALA A 81 -13.32 -0.53 -14.60
CA ALA A 81 -13.03 -1.08 -13.27
C ALA A 81 -11.56 -0.96 -12.81
N ALA A 82 -10.59 -0.82 -13.72
CA ALA A 82 -9.17 -0.60 -13.40
C ALA A 82 -8.74 0.76 -14.00
N SER A 83 -9.14 1.83 -13.32
CA SER A 83 -9.03 3.21 -13.79
C SER A 83 -8.34 4.11 -12.76
N VAL A 84 -7.88 5.27 -13.21
CA VAL A 84 -7.26 6.27 -12.32
C VAL A 84 -8.23 6.81 -11.26
N PRO A 85 -9.52 7.09 -11.55
CA PRO A 85 -10.48 7.47 -10.52
C PRO A 85 -10.64 6.40 -9.44
N TRP A 86 -10.65 5.11 -9.81
CA TRP A 86 -10.73 4.03 -8.84
C TRP A 86 -9.48 3.94 -7.95
N LEU A 87 -8.29 4.19 -8.49
CA LEU A 87 -7.07 4.34 -7.68
C LEU A 87 -7.15 5.55 -6.74
N ALA A 88 -7.65 6.69 -7.23
CA ALA A 88 -7.85 7.88 -6.42
C ALA A 88 -8.86 7.63 -5.28
N GLU A 89 -9.95 6.92 -5.54
CA GLU A 89 -10.91 6.47 -4.53
C GLU A 89 -10.26 5.55 -3.49
N GLY A 90 -9.43 4.60 -3.91
CA GLY A 90 -8.69 3.74 -2.99
C GLY A 90 -7.74 4.53 -2.08
N VAL A 91 -7.03 5.52 -2.63
CA VAL A 91 -6.20 6.43 -1.83
C VAL A 91 -7.07 7.26 -0.88
N HIS A 92 -8.19 7.81 -1.35
CA HIS A 92 -9.12 8.60 -0.56
C HIS A 92 -9.68 7.81 0.63
N GLU A 93 -10.09 6.56 0.40
CA GLU A 93 -10.55 5.64 1.45
C GLU A 93 -9.45 5.41 2.49
N ALA A 94 -8.24 5.08 2.05
CA ALA A 94 -7.11 4.83 2.94
C ALA A 94 -6.78 6.07 3.80
N VAL A 95 -6.73 7.25 3.19
CA VAL A 95 -6.47 8.51 3.89
C VAL A 95 -7.61 8.81 4.88
N GLY A 96 -8.87 8.59 4.50
CA GLY A 96 -10.02 8.79 5.39
C GLY A 96 -9.97 7.94 6.65
N VAL A 97 -9.57 6.66 6.53
CA VAL A 97 -9.38 5.76 7.68
C VAL A 97 -8.22 6.25 8.57
N ILE A 98 -7.11 6.67 7.96
CA ILE A 98 -5.93 7.16 8.68
C ILE A 98 -6.23 8.47 9.43
N VAL A 99 -6.96 9.39 8.82
CA VAL A 99 -7.48 10.61 9.49
C VAL A 99 -8.29 10.22 10.73
N GLY A 100 -9.15 9.20 10.62
CA GLY A 100 -9.89 8.68 11.77
C GLY A 100 -8.98 8.18 12.90
N TRP A 101 -7.89 7.47 12.59
CA TRP A 101 -6.93 7.00 13.61
C TRP A 101 -6.18 8.14 14.31
N VAL A 102 -5.76 9.15 13.54
CA VAL A 102 -5.11 10.34 14.08
C VAL A 102 -6.09 11.13 14.96
N ALA A 103 -7.31 11.36 14.48
CA ALA A 103 -8.36 12.04 15.22
C ALA A 103 -8.74 11.30 16.50
N GLU A 104 -8.81 9.97 16.48
CA GLU A 104 -9.08 9.17 17.68
C GLU A 104 -7.98 9.36 18.74
N THR A 105 -6.72 9.44 18.30
CA THR A 105 -5.57 9.66 19.19
C THR A 105 -5.60 11.06 19.80
N ASP A 106 -5.89 12.10 19.00
CA ASP A 106 -6.10 13.47 19.51
C ASP A 106 -7.28 13.55 20.48
N ALA A 107 -8.41 12.95 20.12
CA ALA A 107 -9.62 12.94 20.94
C ALA A 107 -9.39 12.27 22.31
N ARG A 108 -8.68 11.13 22.35
CA ARG A 108 -8.30 10.47 23.61
C ARG A 108 -7.50 11.40 24.53
N ARG A 109 -6.55 12.15 23.97
CA ARG A 109 -5.73 13.12 24.72
C ARG A 109 -6.58 14.28 25.22
N ARG A 110 -7.37 14.91 24.35
CA ARG A 110 -8.19 16.09 24.69
C ARG A 110 -9.27 15.79 25.72
N THR A 111 -9.82 14.58 25.71
CA THR A 111 -10.88 14.14 26.63
C THR A 111 -10.35 13.44 27.89
N ALA A 112 -9.04 13.44 28.14
CA ALA A 112 -8.45 12.76 29.31
C ALA A 112 -9.01 13.28 30.65
N HIS A 113 -9.37 14.56 30.73
CA HIS A 113 -10.00 15.19 31.90
C HIS A 113 -11.43 14.70 32.18
N LEU A 114 -12.08 14.01 31.24
CA LEU A 114 -13.42 13.43 31.41
C LEU A 114 -13.35 11.96 31.85
N ALA A 115 -12.24 11.50 32.42
CA ALA A 115 -12.03 10.10 32.79
C ALA A 115 -13.12 9.57 33.74
N ASP A 116 -13.61 10.40 34.65
CA ASP A 116 -14.64 10.05 35.64
C ASP A 116 -16.07 10.11 35.07
N GLU A 117 -16.23 10.59 33.83
CA GLU A 117 -17.53 10.76 33.16
C GLU A 117 -17.59 9.95 31.85
N PRO A 118 -17.65 8.61 31.91
CA PRO A 118 -17.43 7.75 30.74
C PRO A 118 -18.42 7.99 29.59
N GLY A 119 -19.68 8.32 29.91
CA GLY A 119 -20.69 8.68 28.91
C GLY A 119 -20.35 9.96 28.15
N LYS A 120 -20.00 11.04 28.88
CA LYS A 120 -19.60 12.32 28.28
C LYS A 120 -18.30 12.19 27.50
N ARG A 121 -17.33 11.44 28.03
CA ARG A 121 -16.06 11.15 27.36
C ARG A 121 -16.28 10.43 26.03
N LYS A 122 -17.08 9.36 26.03
CA LYS A 122 -17.39 8.61 24.80
C LYS A 122 -18.04 9.51 23.76
N TYR A 123 -19.07 10.26 24.16
CA TYR A 123 -19.74 11.21 23.26
C TYR A 123 -18.78 12.24 22.68
N ALA A 124 -18.01 12.93 23.53
CA ALA A 124 -17.04 13.93 23.11
C ALA A 124 -15.98 13.35 22.17
N MET A 125 -15.45 12.15 22.46
CA MET A 125 -14.50 11.48 21.58
C MET A 125 -15.10 11.19 20.21
N THR A 126 -16.30 10.60 20.16
CA THR A 126 -16.99 10.32 18.89
C THR A 126 -17.21 11.61 18.09
N THR A 127 -17.72 12.67 18.72
CA THR A 127 -17.93 13.96 18.05
C THR A 127 -16.62 14.56 17.51
N LEU A 128 -15.52 14.48 18.26
CA LEU A 128 -14.22 14.97 17.79
C LEU A 128 -13.69 14.18 16.58
N VAL A 129 -13.89 12.86 16.55
CA VAL A 129 -13.50 12.00 15.43
C VAL A 129 -14.38 12.28 14.21
N ASP A 130 -15.69 12.43 14.39
CA ASP A 130 -16.63 12.68 13.31
C ASP A 130 -16.42 14.05 12.64
N LEU A 131 -15.96 15.04 13.41
CA LEU A 131 -15.62 16.38 12.92
C LEU A 131 -14.23 16.47 12.26
N ALA A 132 -13.44 15.39 12.25
CA ALA A 132 -12.12 15.42 11.65
C ALA A 132 -12.20 15.69 10.14
N PRO A 133 -11.50 16.71 9.62
CA PRO A 133 -11.59 17.08 8.21
C PRO A 133 -11.00 15.97 7.34
N ARG A 134 -11.80 15.46 6.40
CA ARG A 134 -11.35 14.51 5.39
C ARG A 134 -10.96 15.27 4.12
N PRO A 135 -9.90 14.86 3.41
CA PRO A 135 -9.58 15.47 2.13
C PRO A 135 -10.73 15.25 1.15
N ALA A 136 -10.93 16.20 0.25
CA ALA A 136 -11.81 15.99 -0.89
C ALA A 136 -11.17 15.00 -1.87
N LEU A 137 -12.01 14.17 -2.51
CA LEU A 137 -11.57 13.40 -3.66
C LEU A 137 -11.24 14.38 -4.80
N PRO A 138 -10.06 14.30 -5.43
CA PRO A 138 -9.71 15.20 -6.52
C PRO A 138 -10.59 14.93 -7.75
N ASP A 139 -11.01 16.00 -8.42
CA ASP A 139 -11.61 15.92 -9.75
C ASP A 139 -10.49 15.74 -10.79
N ILE A 140 -10.49 14.63 -11.51
CA ILE A 140 -9.45 14.25 -12.47
C ILE A 140 -10.01 14.43 -13.88
N ALA A 141 -9.45 15.38 -14.62
CA ALA A 141 -9.88 15.68 -15.99
C ALA A 141 -8.96 15.04 -17.04
N ASP A 142 -9.43 15.01 -18.29
CA ASP A 142 -8.70 14.44 -19.42
C ASP A 142 -7.30 15.07 -19.63
N LYS A 143 -7.16 16.38 -19.37
CA LYS A 143 -5.86 17.07 -19.44
C LYS A 143 -4.86 16.59 -18.38
N ASP A 144 -5.38 16.14 -17.22
CA ASP A 144 -4.54 15.68 -16.13
C ASP A 144 -3.97 14.30 -16.46
N MET A 145 -4.70 13.52 -17.26
CA MET A 145 -4.25 12.23 -17.79
C MET A 145 -3.11 12.38 -18.78
N ALA A 146 -3.24 13.30 -19.73
CA ALA A 146 -2.21 13.54 -20.73
C ALA A 146 -0.91 14.10 -20.12
N SER A 147 -1.02 14.88 -19.03
CA SER A 147 0.15 15.47 -18.36
C SER A 147 0.70 14.64 -17.20
N GLY A 148 -0.07 13.65 -16.72
CA GLY A 148 0.23 12.91 -15.49
C GLY A 148 0.05 13.73 -14.20
N SER A 149 -0.50 14.95 -14.26
CA SER A 149 -0.65 15.86 -13.11
C SER A 149 -1.59 15.30 -12.02
N TRP A 150 -2.47 14.36 -12.38
CA TRP A 150 -3.39 13.70 -11.45
C TRP A 150 -2.66 13.02 -10.27
N ALA A 151 -1.43 12.54 -10.48
CA ALA A 151 -0.63 11.93 -9.42
C ALA A 151 -0.38 12.91 -8.27
N ALA A 152 -0.07 14.18 -8.58
CA ALA A 152 0.17 15.19 -7.56
C ALA A 152 -1.12 15.51 -6.77
N ALA A 153 -2.27 15.55 -7.45
CA ALA A 153 -3.56 15.74 -6.79
C ALA A 153 -3.92 14.58 -5.84
N VAL A 154 -3.60 13.34 -6.22
CA VAL A 154 -3.80 12.16 -5.38
C VAL A 154 -2.86 12.16 -4.17
N VAL A 155 -1.58 12.50 -4.35
CA VAL A 155 -0.61 12.65 -3.24
C VAL A 155 -1.04 13.73 -2.25
N ALA A 156 -1.60 14.84 -2.76
CA ALA A 156 -2.01 15.98 -1.93
C ALA A 156 -3.06 15.61 -0.87
N MET A 157 -3.90 14.59 -1.11
CA MET A 157 -4.88 14.10 -0.13
C MET A 157 -4.21 13.68 1.19
N ALA A 158 -3.02 13.07 1.13
CA ALA A 158 -2.31 12.56 2.30
C ALA A 158 -1.47 13.62 3.02
N MET A 159 -1.09 14.71 2.35
CA MET A 159 -0.14 15.68 2.89
C MET A 159 -0.59 16.30 4.21
N ALA A 160 -1.90 16.54 4.38
CA ALA A 160 -2.45 17.15 5.59
C ALA A 160 -2.38 16.23 6.83
N VAL A 161 -2.32 14.92 6.64
CA VAL A 161 -2.30 13.93 7.74
C VAL A 161 -0.93 13.25 7.93
N ASP A 162 -0.03 13.35 6.94
CA ASP A 162 1.22 12.60 6.87
C ASP A 162 2.04 12.68 8.15
N ALA A 163 2.42 13.90 8.58
CA ALA A 163 3.27 14.09 9.75
C ALA A 163 2.63 13.58 11.04
N ALA A 164 1.33 13.84 11.23
CA ALA A 164 0.60 13.37 12.41
C ALA A 164 0.44 11.83 12.41
N PHE A 165 0.34 11.22 11.23
CA PHE A 165 0.28 9.78 11.10
C PHE A 165 1.65 9.13 11.34
N SER A 166 2.73 9.70 10.82
CA SER A 166 4.10 9.25 11.14
C SER A 166 4.35 9.32 12.65
N ASP A 167 3.96 10.41 13.32
CA ASP A 167 4.07 10.52 14.79
C ASP A 167 3.25 9.43 15.51
N LEU A 168 2.03 9.15 15.05
CA LEU A 168 1.21 8.05 15.57
C LEU A 168 1.92 6.68 15.41
N LEU A 169 2.56 6.44 14.27
CA LEU A 169 3.32 5.21 14.03
C LEU A 169 4.56 5.12 14.93
N ALA A 170 5.26 6.23 15.19
CA ALA A 170 6.41 6.28 16.09
C ALA A 170 6.07 5.82 17.52
N HIS A 171 4.84 6.09 17.97
CA HIS A 171 4.34 5.72 19.29
C HIS A 171 3.55 4.40 19.31
N SER A 172 3.40 3.74 18.14
CA SER A 172 2.65 2.51 18.03
C SER A 172 3.49 1.30 18.42
N HIS A 173 2.86 0.31 19.05
CA HIS A 173 3.54 -0.95 19.35
C HIS A 173 3.92 -1.70 18.07
N PRO A 174 5.11 -2.34 18.04
CA PRO A 174 5.48 -3.20 16.94
C PRO A 174 4.59 -4.45 16.88
N PRO A 175 4.51 -5.13 15.71
CA PRO A 175 3.85 -6.42 15.60
C PRO A 175 4.29 -7.40 16.69
N ASN A 176 3.34 -8.16 17.24
CA ASN A 176 3.56 -9.15 18.31
C ASN A 176 4.08 -8.59 19.66
N ALA A 177 4.04 -7.28 19.89
CA ALA A 177 4.38 -6.72 21.20
C ALA A 177 3.45 -7.27 22.29
N ALA A 178 4.01 -7.58 23.47
CA ALA A 178 3.25 -8.14 24.59
C ALA A 178 2.07 -7.26 25.03
N ALA A 179 2.22 -5.94 24.93
CA ALA A 179 1.18 -4.95 25.24
C ALA A 179 -0.08 -5.12 24.38
N LEU A 180 0.03 -5.70 23.18
CA LEU A 180 -1.09 -5.93 22.27
C LEU A 180 -1.96 -7.13 22.67
N ARG A 181 -1.46 -8.04 23.53
CA ARG A 181 -2.21 -9.23 24.00
C ARG A 181 -2.88 -10.03 22.86
N GLY A 182 -2.15 -10.20 21.74
CA GLY A 182 -2.63 -10.92 20.56
C GLY A 182 -3.50 -10.10 19.59
N GLN A 183 -3.77 -8.82 19.88
CA GLN A 183 -4.46 -7.92 18.96
C GLN A 183 -3.53 -7.44 17.84
N PRO A 184 -4.07 -7.13 16.64
CA PRO A 184 -3.26 -6.62 15.54
C PRO A 184 -2.66 -5.24 15.88
N SER A 185 -1.38 -5.08 15.62
CA SER A 185 -0.68 -3.80 15.77
C SER A 185 -1.20 -2.76 14.79
N ARG A 186 -0.84 -1.49 15.00
CA ARG A 186 -1.13 -0.44 14.01
C ARG A 186 -0.46 -0.75 12.66
N SER A 187 0.73 -1.33 12.68
CA SER A 187 1.43 -1.78 11.48
C SER A 187 0.67 -2.88 10.73
N ASP A 188 0.07 -3.83 11.44
CA ASP A 188 -0.75 -4.89 10.83
C ASP A 188 -2.05 -4.33 10.23
N GLN A 189 -2.67 -3.36 10.92
CA GLN A 189 -3.87 -2.69 10.43
C GLN A 189 -3.57 -1.85 9.19
N LEU A 190 -2.47 -1.09 9.21
CA LEU A 190 -2.00 -0.30 8.07
C LEU A 190 -1.71 -1.19 6.86
N ALA A 191 -0.97 -2.29 7.04
CA ALA A 191 -0.68 -3.21 5.94
C ALA A 191 -1.97 -3.74 5.29
N ARG A 192 -2.94 -4.19 6.09
CA ARG A 192 -4.23 -4.67 5.57
C ARG A 192 -5.02 -3.58 4.84
N LEU A 193 -4.99 -2.36 5.37
CA LEU A 193 -5.64 -1.21 4.74
C LEU A 193 -5.02 -0.94 3.36
N LEU A 194 -3.69 -0.79 3.30
CA LEU A 194 -2.95 -0.53 2.06
C LEU A 194 -3.17 -1.64 1.03
N THR A 195 -3.16 -2.90 1.46
CA THR A 195 -3.38 -4.04 0.56
C THR A 195 -4.77 -4.04 -0.07
N ARG A 196 -5.81 -3.66 0.68
CA ARG A 196 -7.21 -3.67 0.20
C ARG A 196 -7.57 -2.44 -0.62
N THR A 197 -6.81 -1.35 -0.48
CA THR A 197 -7.09 -0.07 -1.10
C THR A 197 -6.07 0.21 -2.20
N ILE A 198 -4.96 0.86 -1.84
CA ILE A 198 -3.95 1.39 -2.76
C ILE A 198 -3.26 0.27 -3.54
N ASP A 199 -2.76 -0.78 -2.88
CA ASP A 199 -2.01 -1.83 -3.56
C ASP A 199 -2.93 -2.61 -4.52
N HIS A 200 -4.17 -2.88 -4.12
CA HIS A 200 -5.14 -3.57 -4.96
C HIS A 200 -5.47 -2.76 -6.22
N ALA A 201 -5.80 -1.48 -6.05
CA ALA A 201 -6.14 -0.61 -7.16
C ALA A 201 -4.94 -0.37 -8.10
N ALA A 202 -3.76 -0.13 -7.52
CA ALA A 202 -2.53 0.07 -8.27
C ALA A 202 -2.13 -1.17 -9.06
N LEU A 203 -2.17 -2.36 -8.46
CA LEU A 203 -1.85 -3.62 -9.17
C LEU A 203 -2.82 -3.91 -10.31
N ALA A 204 -4.10 -3.62 -10.14
CA ALA A 204 -5.08 -3.83 -11.20
C ALA A 204 -4.90 -2.83 -12.35
N LEU A 205 -4.53 -1.58 -12.07
CA LEU A 205 -4.15 -0.60 -13.09
C LEU A 205 -2.83 -0.96 -13.79
N GLU A 206 -1.82 -1.39 -13.02
CA GLU A 206 -0.52 -1.86 -13.53
C GLU A 206 -0.71 -3.04 -14.49
N ARG A 207 -1.47 -4.07 -14.11
CA ARG A 207 -1.79 -5.22 -14.98
C ARG A 207 -2.53 -4.82 -16.25
N ARG A 208 -3.33 -3.76 -16.19
CA ARG A 208 -4.02 -3.25 -17.38
C ARG A 208 -3.03 -2.59 -18.32
N LEU A 209 -2.17 -1.72 -17.81
CA LEU A 209 -1.09 -1.10 -18.58
C LEU A 209 -0.23 -2.18 -19.24
N ASP A 210 0.19 -3.19 -18.48
CA ASP A 210 0.99 -4.30 -19.01
C ASP A 210 0.25 -5.05 -20.12
N ARG A 211 -1.05 -5.32 -19.97
CA ARG A 211 -1.84 -6.00 -21.02
C ARG A 211 -1.92 -5.16 -22.30
N ASP A 212 -2.15 -3.87 -22.16
CA ASP A 212 -2.31 -2.97 -23.30
C ASP A 212 -0.97 -2.80 -24.04
N ASP A 213 0.16 -2.71 -23.31
CA ASP A 213 1.52 -2.71 -23.88
C ASP A 213 1.80 -3.99 -24.70
N HIS A 214 1.37 -5.15 -24.21
CA HIS A 214 1.56 -6.42 -24.93
C HIS A 214 0.60 -6.60 -26.10
N GLY A 215 -0.59 -5.98 -26.04
CA GLY A 215 -1.59 -6.00 -27.13
C GLY A 215 -1.11 -5.24 -28.36
N ASP A 216 -0.44 -4.10 -28.17
CA ASP A 216 0.13 -3.28 -29.24
C ASP A 216 1.39 -3.92 -29.86
N HIS A 217 2.06 -4.83 -29.13
CA HIS A 217 3.22 -5.59 -29.61
C HIS A 217 2.89 -6.94 -30.28
N HIS A 218 1.63 -7.36 -30.34
CA HIS A 218 1.27 -8.42 -31.29
C HIS A 218 1.24 -7.80 -32.68
N PRO A 219 2.16 -8.16 -33.59
CA PRO A 219 1.87 -7.94 -35.01
C PRO A 219 0.55 -8.68 -35.22
N THR A 220 -0.46 -8.00 -35.75
CA THR A 220 -1.61 -8.69 -36.36
C THR A 220 -0.99 -9.76 -37.22
N ALA A 221 -1.03 -11.01 -36.74
CA ALA A 221 -0.43 -12.12 -37.44
C ALA A 221 -1.12 -12.10 -38.78
N SER A 222 -0.38 -11.72 -39.84
CA SER A 222 -0.84 -11.76 -41.22
C SER A 222 -1.67 -13.02 -41.33
N THR A 223 -2.99 -12.87 -41.43
CA THR A 223 -3.85 -14.05 -41.42
C THR A 223 -3.45 -14.88 -42.63
N ASP A 224 -3.67 -16.19 -42.60
CA ASP A 224 -3.39 -17.00 -43.80
C ASP A 224 -4.17 -16.46 -45.01
N ALA A 225 -5.29 -15.75 -44.78
CA ALA A 225 -6.03 -15.01 -45.80
C ALA A 225 -5.30 -13.76 -46.33
N ASP A 226 -4.56 -13.03 -45.50
CA ASP A 226 -3.74 -11.89 -45.95
C ASP A 226 -2.48 -12.36 -46.69
N ARG A 227 -1.91 -13.50 -46.27
CA ARG A 227 -0.80 -14.16 -46.98
C ARG A 227 -1.27 -14.70 -48.34
N ALA A 228 -2.46 -15.32 -48.39
CA ALA A 228 -3.06 -15.79 -49.62
C ALA A 228 -3.42 -14.64 -50.58
N ARG A 229 -3.90 -13.49 -50.08
CA ARG A 229 -4.13 -12.31 -50.93
C ARG A 229 -2.83 -11.74 -51.50
N ALA A 230 -1.78 -11.63 -50.69
CA ALA A 230 -0.48 -11.18 -51.17
C ALA A 230 0.15 -12.15 -52.19
N GLU A 231 -0.06 -13.46 -52.01
CA GLU A 231 0.39 -14.48 -52.95
C GLU A 231 -0.40 -14.43 -54.27
N LEU A 232 -1.73 -14.28 -54.24
CA LEU A 232 -2.56 -14.09 -55.43
C LEU A 232 -2.18 -12.81 -56.20
N GLU A 233 -1.93 -11.71 -55.49
CA GLU A 233 -1.49 -10.45 -56.08
C GLU A 233 -0.10 -10.58 -56.73
N SER A 234 0.81 -11.35 -56.13
CA SER A 234 2.13 -11.67 -56.72
C SER A 234 2.05 -12.53 -57.99
N LEU A 235 0.97 -13.30 -58.15
CA LEU A 235 0.66 -14.10 -59.33
C LEU A 235 -0.14 -13.31 -60.39
N GLY A 236 -0.39 -12.01 -60.17
CA GLY A 236 -1.17 -11.17 -61.08
C GLY A 236 -2.67 -11.44 -61.04
N VAL A 237 -3.15 -12.13 -59.99
CA VAL A 237 -4.56 -12.40 -59.75
C VAL A 237 -5.07 -11.41 -58.72
N THR A 238 -5.62 -10.29 -59.19
CA THR A 238 -6.32 -9.35 -58.33
C THR A 238 -7.67 -9.96 -57.92
N PRO A 239 -8.03 -9.99 -56.63
CA PRO A 239 -9.38 -10.35 -56.20
C PRO A 239 -10.43 -9.31 -56.61
#